data_AF-Q2LXK0-F1
#
_entry.id   AF-Q2LXK0-F1
#
_cell.length_a   1.000
_cell.length_b   1.000
_cell.length_c   1.000
_cell.angle_alpha   90.00
_cell.angle_beta   90.00
_cell.angle_gamma   90.00
#
_symmetry.space_group_name_H-M   'P 1'
#
loop_
_entity.id
_entity.type
_entity.pdbx_description
1 polymer ?
#
loop_
_entity_poly.entity_id
_entity_poly.type
_entity_poly.pdbx_seq_one_letter_code
_entity_poly.pdbx_strand_id
1 'polypeptide(L)'
;MGADLMELQTGTYCNATEKDEIDREIQRIYDAAFRAMKTGIKLSARHGLNYKNVIPVLFARCLEEVHIGRSIFSRAVDVGLPQAVDEMLEAFVLTGWSEGSAALKGISWFENWLWQFQQSMPVLLPQRN
;
A
#
# COMPACT_ATOMS: atom_id res chain seq x y z
N MET A 1 3.65 10.56 25.44
CA MET A 1 3.97 10.50 24.00
C MET A 1 2.66 10.38 23.26
N GLY A 2 2.35 11.30 22.34
CA GLY A 2 1.09 11.36 21.58
C GLY A 2 1.36 11.23 20.09
N ALA A 3 1.50 9.99 19.62
CA ALA A 3 1.58 9.70 18.19
C ALA A 3 0.18 9.34 17.71
N ASP A 4 -0.32 10.08 16.72
CA ASP A 4 -1.65 9.86 16.14
C ASP A 4 -1.68 8.65 15.19
N LEU A 5 -0.49 8.20 14.74
CA LEU A 5 -0.29 7.11 13.80
C LEU A 5 0.92 6.25 14.20
N MET A 6 0.80 4.93 14.13
CA MET A 6 1.88 3.95 14.31
C MET A 6 2.03 3.05 13.08
N GLU A 7 3.25 2.84 12.61
CA GLU A 7 3.52 1.98 11.45
C GLU A 7 3.76 0.52 11.88
N LEU A 8 3.01 -0.40 11.28
CA LEU A 8 3.17 -1.85 11.41
C LEU A 8 4.28 -2.34 10.48
N GLN A 9 5.28 -3.00 11.08
CA GLN A 9 6.34 -3.67 10.33
C GLN A 9 5.82 -5.00 9.76
N THR A 10 5.70 -5.08 8.43
CA THR A 10 5.23 -6.30 7.73
C THR A 10 6.36 -7.10 7.06
N GLY A 11 7.61 -6.70 7.24
CA GLY A 11 8.77 -7.39 6.64
C GLY A 11 8.89 -8.86 7.03
N THR A 12 8.72 -9.21 8.32
CA THR A 12 8.77 -10.62 8.78
C THR A 12 7.65 -11.44 8.14
N TYR A 13 6.42 -10.91 8.15
CA TYR A 13 5.29 -11.51 7.44
C TYR A 13 5.59 -11.75 5.95
N CYS A 14 6.18 -10.76 5.26
CA CYS A 14 6.45 -10.85 3.83
C CYS A 14 7.59 -11.81 3.47
N ASN A 15 8.47 -12.11 4.42
CA ASN A 15 9.59 -13.04 4.24
C ASN A 15 9.26 -14.46 4.72
N ALA A 16 8.16 -14.65 5.45
CA ALA A 16 7.72 -15.96 5.92
C ALA A 16 7.36 -16.85 4.72
N THR A 17 7.81 -18.10 4.77
CA THR A 17 7.60 -19.08 3.68
C THR A 17 6.75 -20.26 4.12
N GLU A 18 6.82 -20.62 5.40
CA GLU A 18 6.04 -21.69 5.98
C GLU A 18 4.67 -21.20 6.44
N LYS A 19 3.62 -21.99 6.18
CA LYS A 19 2.23 -21.62 6.50
C LYS A 19 2.06 -21.21 7.97
N ASP A 20 2.65 -21.96 8.90
CA ASP A 20 2.54 -21.69 10.34
C ASP A 20 3.26 -20.40 10.75
N GLU A 21 4.30 -19.99 10.01
CA GLU A 21 4.98 -18.71 10.23
C GLU A 21 4.13 -17.55 9.69
N ILE A 22 3.57 -17.71 8.50
CA ILE A 22 2.66 -16.75 7.88
C ILE A 22 1.45 -16.49 8.80
N ASP A 23 0.78 -17.55 9.26
CA ASP A 23 -0.40 -17.44 10.12
C ASP A 23 -0.06 -16.75 11.46
N ARG A 24 1.10 -17.05 12.05
CA ARG A 24 1.57 -16.38 13.28
C ARG A 24 1.83 -14.89 13.07
N GLU A 25 2.44 -14.52 11.95
CA GLU A 25 2.73 -13.11 11.66
C GLU A 25 1.46 -12.31 11.33
N ILE A 26 0.49 -12.91 10.63
CA ILE A 26 -0.84 -12.31 10.44
C ILE A 26 -1.50 -12.09 11.80
N GLN A 27 -1.49 -13.08 12.68
CA GLN A 27 -2.07 -12.94 14.01
C GLN A 27 -1.37 -11.83 14.82
N ARG A 28 -0.04 -11.72 14.74
CA ARG A 28 0.73 -10.63 15.37
C ARG A 28 0.27 -9.25 14.87
N ILE A 29 0.05 -9.11 13.57
CA ILE A 29 -0.47 -7.88 12.95
C ILE A 29 -1.86 -7.55 13.49
N TYR A 30 -2.76 -8.54 13.57
CA TYR A 30 -4.11 -8.34 14.09
C TYR A 30 -4.14 -8.03 15.59
N ASP A 31 -3.27 -8.65 16.38
CA ASP A 31 -3.14 -8.34 17.80
C ASP A 31 -2.64 -6.91 18.03
N ALA A 32 -1.69 -6.44 17.21
CA ALA A 32 -1.24 -5.06 17.23
C ALA A 32 -2.37 -4.09 16.86
N ALA A 33 -3.13 -4.40 15.82
CA ALA A 33 -4.34 -3.65 15.42
C ALA A 33 -5.39 -3.57 16.53
N PHE A 34 -5.66 -4.68 17.19
CA PHE A 34 -6.61 -4.72 18.29
C PHE A 34 -6.15 -3.89 19.49
N ARG A 35 -4.85 -3.85 19.79
CA ARG A 35 -4.30 -3.00 20.85
C ARG A 35 -4.40 -1.52 20.50
N ALA A 36 -4.09 -1.14 19.27
CA ALA A 36 -4.17 0.25 18.80
C ALA A 36 -5.61 0.80 18.85
N MET A 37 -6.60 -0.05 18.56
CA MET A 37 -8.01 0.31 18.70
C MET A 37 -8.37 0.78 20.12
N LYS A 38 -7.82 0.12 21.15
CA LYS A 38 -8.10 0.48 22.56
C LYS A 38 -7.50 1.82 22.97
N THR A 39 -6.48 2.28 22.26
CA THR A 39 -5.78 3.53 22.55
C THR A 39 -6.21 4.66 21.63
N GLY A 40 -7.03 4.38 20.60
CA GLY A 40 -7.42 5.35 19.58
C GLY A 40 -6.30 5.71 18.60
N ILE A 41 -5.21 4.93 18.58
CA ILE A 41 -4.08 5.16 17.68
C ILE A 41 -4.42 4.58 16.31
N LYS A 42 -4.18 5.36 15.26
CA LYS A 42 -4.32 4.88 13.88
C LYS A 42 -3.09 4.07 13.48
N LEU A 43 -3.26 3.19 12.50
CA LEU A 43 -2.17 2.37 12.00
C LEU A 43 -1.88 2.63 10.53
N SER A 44 -0.60 2.51 10.18
CA SER A 44 -0.17 2.32 8.79
C SER A 44 0.58 1.00 8.64
N ALA A 45 0.76 0.49 7.42
CA ALA A 45 1.54 -0.71 7.15
C ALA A 45 2.54 -0.49 6.02
N ARG A 46 3.75 -1.07 6.15
CA ARG A 46 4.83 -0.95 5.16
C ARG A 46 5.67 -2.23 5.12
N HIS A 47 6.50 -2.32 4.08
CA HIS A 47 7.62 -3.25 3.86
C HIS A 47 7.24 -4.64 3.34
N GLY A 48 7.49 -4.86 2.05
CA GLY A 48 7.44 -6.19 1.42
C GLY A 48 6.08 -6.59 0.85
N LEU A 49 5.04 -5.78 1.08
CA LEU A 49 3.70 -6.03 0.54
C LEU A 49 3.68 -6.01 -1.00
N ASN A 50 2.91 -6.91 -1.57
CA ASN A 50 2.75 -7.12 -2.99
C ASN A 50 1.35 -7.68 -3.30
N TYR A 51 1.04 -7.81 -4.59
CA TYR A 51 -0.25 -8.26 -5.11
C TYR A 51 -0.74 -9.61 -4.56
N LYS A 52 0.14 -10.46 -4.02
CA LYS A 52 -0.21 -11.79 -3.51
C LYS A 52 -0.44 -11.82 -2.00
N ASN A 53 0.19 -10.92 -1.25
CA ASN A 53 0.22 -10.99 0.22
C ASN A 53 -0.40 -9.77 0.91
N VAL A 54 -0.88 -8.77 0.15
CA VAL A 54 -1.46 -7.55 0.73
C VAL A 54 -2.81 -7.82 1.43
N ILE A 55 -3.63 -8.72 0.88
CA ILE A 55 -5.03 -8.92 1.29
C ILE A 55 -5.18 -9.19 2.80
N PRO A 56 -4.44 -10.12 3.43
CA PRO A 56 -4.59 -10.35 4.87
C PRO A 56 -4.32 -9.11 5.72
N VAL A 57 -3.38 -8.25 5.31
CA VAL A 57 -3.02 -7.03 6.05
C VAL A 57 -4.14 -5.99 5.98
N LEU A 58 -4.88 -5.92 4.86
CA LEU A 58 -5.98 -4.97 4.67
C LEU A 58 -7.16 -5.19 5.62
N PHE A 59 -7.28 -6.37 6.22
CA PHE A 59 -8.28 -6.68 7.24
C PHE A 59 -7.88 -6.26 8.67
N ALA A 60 -6.66 -5.75 8.87
CA ALA A 60 -6.23 -5.23 10.16
C ALA A 60 -7.07 -4.00 10.56
N ARG A 61 -7.68 -4.04 11.75
CA ARG A 61 -8.53 -2.94 12.24
C ARG A 61 -7.70 -1.67 12.50
N CYS A 62 -8.30 -0.50 12.34
CA CYS A 62 -7.66 0.82 12.51
C CYS A 62 -6.46 1.08 11.55
N LEU A 63 -6.28 0.26 10.52
CA LEU A 63 -5.34 0.51 9.44
C LEU A 63 -5.92 1.59 8.52
N GLU A 64 -5.21 2.71 8.39
CA GLU A 64 -5.63 3.87 7.60
C GLU A 64 -4.81 4.00 6.30
N GLU A 65 -3.53 3.62 6.35
CA GLU A 65 -2.59 3.83 5.25
C GLU A 65 -1.73 2.59 5.00
N VAL A 66 -1.47 2.28 3.73
CA VAL A 66 -0.58 1.18 3.33
C VAL A 66 0.42 1.67 2.31
N HIS A 67 1.71 1.51 2.62
CA HIS A 67 2.81 2.00 1.81
C HIS A 67 3.43 0.87 0.98
N ILE A 68 3.11 0.86 -0.32
CA ILE A 68 3.55 -0.16 -1.28
C ILE A 68 4.33 0.53 -2.41
N GLY A 69 5.60 0.15 -2.59
CA GLY A 69 6.48 0.77 -3.59
C GLY A 69 7.07 -0.25 -4.56
N ARG A 70 8.02 -1.05 -4.08
CA ARG A 70 8.83 -1.95 -4.92
C ARG A 70 8.00 -2.88 -5.81
N SER A 71 6.92 -3.45 -5.28
CA SER A 71 6.05 -4.38 -6.04
C SER A 71 5.30 -3.66 -7.16
N ILE A 72 4.75 -2.47 -6.90
CA ILE A 72 4.08 -1.65 -7.93
C ILE A 72 5.08 -1.24 -9.01
N PHE A 73 6.25 -0.71 -8.63
CA PHE A 73 7.28 -0.33 -9.61
C PHE A 73 7.77 -1.53 -10.43
N SER A 74 7.96 -2.69 -9.80
CA SER A 74 8.34 -3.90 -10.53
C SER A 74 7.27 -4.32 -11.53
N ARG A 75 5.98 -4.25 -11.17
CA ARG A 75 4.86 -4.57 -12.06
C ARG A 75 4.73 -3.55 -13.19
N ALA A 76 4.98 -2.28 -12.90
CA ALA A 76 4.90 -1.19 -13.88
C ALA A 76 5.90 -1.33 -15.04
N VAL A 77 7.01 -2.07 -14.87
CA VAL A 77 7.93 -2.38 -15.96
C VAL A 77 7.25 -3.21 -17.05
N ASP A 78 6.32 -4.09 -16.67
CA ASP A 78 5.65 -5.00 -17.60
C ASP A 78 4.37 -4.40 -18.20
N VAL A 79 3.59 -3.66 -17.40
CA VAL A 79 2.23 -3.21 -17.77
C VAL A 79 2.05 -1.69 -17.76
N GLY A 80 3.07 -0.92 -17.39
CA GLY A 80 2.96 0.51 -17.15
C GLY A 80 2.45 0.84 -15.74
N LEU A 81 2.79 2.03 -15.26
CA LEU A 81 2.47 2.48 -13.90
C LEU A 81 0.95 2.59 -13.61
N PRO A 82 0.10 3.14 -14.51
CA PRO A 82 -1.33 3.22 -14.25
C PRO A 82 -1.96 1.85 -14.00
N GLN A 83 -1.74 0.88 -14.91
CA GLN A 83 -2.28 -0.46 -14.76
C GLN A 83 -1.73 -1.18 -13.52
N ALA A 84 -0.45 -0.99 -13.18
CA ALA A 84 0.12 -1.57 -11.97
C ALA A 84 -0.55 -1.04 -10.69
N VAL A 85 -0.93 0.23 -10.66
CA VAL A 85 -1.67 0.84 -9.54
C VAL A 85 -3.11 0.31 -9.51
N ASP A 86 -3.80 0.27 -10.66
CA ASP A 86 -5.17 -0.24 -10.77
C ASP A 86 -5.29 -1.68 -10.26
N GLU A 87 -4.38 -2.57 -10.70
CA GLU A 87 -4.36 -3.97 -10.24
C GLU A 87 -4.13 -4.09 -8.72
N MET A 88 -3.34 -3.18 -8.12
CA MET A 88 -3.17 -3.16 -6.67
C MET A 88 -4.44 -2.69 -5.98
N LEU A 89 -5.11 -1.69 -6.56
CA LEU A 89 -6.34 -1.14 -6.03
C LEU A 89 -7.51 -2.10 -6.05
N GLU A 90 -7.58 -2.98 -7.05
CA GLU A 90 -8.57 -4.06 -7.05
C GLU A 90 -8.53 -4.87 -5.75
N ALA A 91 -7.34 -5.17 -5.21
CA ALA A 91 -7.20 -5.85 -3.93
C ALA A 91 -7.78 -5.05 -2.75
N PHE A 92 -7.67 -3.72 -2.79
CA PHE A 92 -8.24 -2.83 -1.77
C PHE A 92 -9.78 -2.79 -1.87
N VAL A 93 -10.30 -2.61 -3.08
CA VAL A 93 -11.75 -2.58 -3.33
C VAL A 93 -12.39 -3.92 -2.93
N LEU A 94 -11.78 -5.05 -3.27
CA LEU A 94 -12.26 -6.39 -2.90
C LEU A 94 -12.33 -6.62 -1.38
N THR A 95 -11.53 -5.90 -0.60
CA THR A 95 -11.52 -6.00 0.87
C THR A 95 -12.39 -4.93 1.54
N GLY A 96 -13.16 -4.16 0.76
CA GLY A 96 -14.12 -3.17 1.25
C GLY A 96 -13.54 -1.77 1.50
N TRP A 97 -12.33 -1.48 1.01
CA TRP A 97 -11.79 -0.13 1.03
C TRP A 97 -12.47 0.70 -0.07
N SER A 98 -13.01 1.88 0.29
CA SER A 98 -13.69 2.79 -0.63
C SER A 98 -12.96 4.12 -0.77
N GLU A 99 -13.25 4.91 -1.82
CA GLU A 99 -12.59 6.18 -2.17
C GLU A 99 -12.48 7.20 -1.02
N GLY A 100 -13.31 7.08 0.02
CA GLY A 100 -13.24 7.90 1.23
C GLY A 100 -12.10 7.53 2.21
N SER A 101 -11.50 6.35 2.06
CA SER A 101 -10.36 5.88 2.86
C SER A 101 -9.09 6.68 2.56
N ALA A 102 -8.23 6.90 3.56
CA ALA A 102 -7.00 7.68 3.39
C ALA A 102 -6.08 7.12 2.28
N ALA A 103 -6.07 5.80 2.08
CA ALA A 103 -5.34 5.13 1.01
C ALA A 103 -5.74 5.60 -0.41
N LEU A 104 -7.03 5.75 -0.69
CA LEU A 104 -7.49 6.17 -2.02
C LEU A 104 -7.37 7.67 -2.27
N LYS A 105 -7.39 8.49 -1.20
CA LYS A 105 -7.04 9.92 -1.29
C LYS A 105 -5.59 10.15 -1.71
N GLY A 106 -4.67 9.29 -1.25
CA GLY A 106 -3.26 9.33 -1.66
C GLY A 106 -3.06 9.11 -3.16
N ILE A 107 -3.95 8.34 -3.80
CA ILE A 107 -3.85 8.04 -5.23
C ILE A 107 -4.34 9.19 -6.07
N SER A 108 -5.46 9.83 -5.73
CA SER A 108 -5.89 11.07 -6.42
C SER A 108 -4.81 12.16 -6.35
N TRP A 109 -4.11 12.29 -5.22
CA TRP A 109 -2.94 13.17 -5.11
C TRP A 109 -1.79 12.73 -6.03
N PHE A 110 -1.47 11.42 -6.05
CA PHE A 110 -0.38 10.89 -6.86
C PHE A 110 -0.65 10.97 -8.36
N GLU A 111 -1.88 10.71 -8.81
CA GLU A 111 -2.31 10.89 -10.19
C GLU A 111 -2.23 12.36 -10.60
N ASN A 112 -2.70 13.27 -9.74
CA ASN A 112 -2.53 14.71 -9.98
C ASN A 112 -1.07 15.14 -10.01
N TRP A 113 -0.22 14.54 -9.18
CA TRP A 113 1.23 14.78 -9.18
C TRP A 113 1.89 14.20 -10.43
N LEU A 114 1.57 12.98 -10.83
CA LEU A 114 2.07 12.34 -12.05
C LEU A 114 1.68 13.14 -13.29
N TRP A 115 0.43 13.62 -13.34
CA TRP A 115 -0.07 14.46 -14.41
C TRP A 115 0.72 15.77 -14.47
N GLN A 116 0.91 16.47 -13.35
CA GLN A 116 1.76 17.67 -13.27
C GLN A 116 3.21 17.39 -13.65
N PHE A 117 3.76 16.27 -13.19
CA PHE A 117 5.13 15.86 -13.48
C PHE A 117 5.34 15.62 -14.97
N GLN A 118 4.44 14.89 -15.63
CA GLN A 118 4.45 14.67 -17.08
C GLN A 118 4.35 15.98 -17.87
N GLN A 119 3.53 16.93 -17.43
CA GLN A 119 3.43 18.26 -18.06
C GLN A 119 4.68 19.12 -17.84
N SER A 120 5.42 18.88 -16.76
CA SER A 120 6.65 19.61 -16.42
C SER A 120 7.92 19.07 -17.09
N MET A 121 7.86 17.91 -17.75
CA MET A 121 9.01 17.37 -18.49
C MET A 121 9.10 18.03 -19.88
N PRO A 122 10.19 18.74 -20.22
CA PRO A 122 10.44 19.14 -21.59
C PRO A 122 10.60 17.87 -22.43
N VAL A 123 9.78 17.71 -23.47
CA VAL A 123 9.90 16.63 -24.46
C VAL A 123 11.28 16.68 -25.10
N LEU A 124 12.23 15.89 -24.59
CA LEU A 124 13.46 15.59 -25.29
C LEU A 124 13.19 14.45 -26.27
N LEU A 125 12.47 14.75 -27.35
CA LEU A 125 12.52 13.96 -28.56
C LEU A 125 13.22 14.78 -29.64
N PRO A 126 14.15 14.19 -30.42
CA PRO A 126 14.85 14.91 -31.46
C PRO A 126 13.84 15.30 -32.53
N GLN A 127 13.80 16.59 -32.86
CA GLN A 127 13.09 17.09 -34.03
C GLN A 127 13.75 16.44 -35.26
N ARG A 128 13.05 15.49 -35.90
CA ARG A 128 13.42 15.02 -37.23
C ARG A 128 13.14 16.15 -38.22
N ASN A 129 14.18 16.50 -38.97
CA ASN A 129 14.27 17.55 -40.01
C ASN A 129 12.98 17.88 -40.75
#